data_AF-A0A9E2PY74-F1
#
_entry.id   AF-A0A9E2PY74-F1
#
_cell.length_a   1.000
_cell.length_b   1.000
_cell.length_c   1.000
_cell.angle_alpha   90.00
_cell.angle_beta   90.00
_cell.angle_gamma   90.00
#
_symmetry.space_group_name_H-M   'P 1'
#
loop_
_entity.id
_entity.type
_entity.pdbx_description
1 polymer ?
#
loop_
_entity_poly.entity_id
_entity_poly.type
_entity_poly.pdbx_seq_one_letter_code
_entity_poly.pdbx_strand_id
1 'polypeptide(L)'
;MDAEQVKKLCLSLMKADSEDEVITILQDAGYWEDGGVWRFYGDNGNNFSTIGNQMSSPDAALIEKIVNSVDARLMNECLIRGINPEGPDAPKTLREAVARFFDFAVDPSGGRAGLIKEWPASKRREIARGITLTATGAIANDGNPCFSISDNGEGQTPEMMPRTFLSLTTEENKIRIPFVQGKFNMGGTGVLKFCGHHNLQLILSRRNPEIFKGNPSYYSETQWGFTIVRRENPIGGRRSSIYTYLAPLGAEAAPGKGGVLRFSADSMPIFPEKSNPYFRHSEWGTLIKLYDSKTTGKI
;
A
#
# COMPACT_ATOMS: atom_id res chain seq x y z
N MET A 1 -16.15 8.72 -15.85
CA MET A 1 -16.69 7.53 -15.17
C MET A 1 -17.48 7.97 -13.94
N ASP A 2 -18.60 7.33 -13.65
CA ASP A 2 -19.31 7.50 -12.37
C ASP A 2 -18.64 6.68 -11.24
N ALA A 3 -19.09 6.88 -9.99
CA ALA A 3 -18.48 6.22 -8.82
C ALA A 3 -18.58 4.69 -8.84
N GLU A 4 -19.65 4.13 -9.41
CA GLU A 4 -19.86 2.68 -9.48
C GLU A 4 -18.95 2.06 -10.55
N GLN A 5 -18.79 2.74 -11.69
CA GLN A 5 -17.82 2.36 -12.72
C GLN A 5 -16.38 2.39 -12.16
N VAL A 6 -16.03 3.39 -11.37
CA VAL A 6 -14.69 3.51 -10.76
C VAL A 6 -14.45 2.37 -9.75
N LYS A 7 -15.47 2.01 -8.95
CA LYS A 7 -15.39 0.85 -8.05
C LYS A 7 -15.23 -0.47 -8.81
N LYS A 8 -15.98 -0.66 -9.91
CA LYS A 8 -15.85 -1.85 -10.76
C LYS A 8 -14.45 -1.95 -11.38
N LEU A 9 -13.91 -0.85 -11.87
CA LEU A 9 -12.53 -0.79 -12.37
C LEU A 9 -11.52 -1.22 -11.29
N CYS A 10 -11.64 -0.70 -10.07
CA CYS A 10 -10.80 -1.10 -8.95
C CYS A 10 -10.89 -2.62 -8.68
N LEU A 11 -12.09 -3.17 -8.61
CA LEU A 11 -12.31 -4.61 -8.39
C LEU A 11 -11.75 -5.48 -9.51
N SER A 12 -11.85 -5.04 -10.77
CA SER A 12 -11.25 -5.74 -11.91
C SER A 12 -9.72 -5.74 -11.80
N LEU A 13 -9.11 -4.60 -11.50
CA LEU A 13 -7.65 -4.50 -11.31
C LEU A 13 -7.16 -5.34 -10.13
N MET A 14 -7.91 -5.38 -9.02
CA MET A 14 -7.60 -6.25 -7.88
C MET A 14 -7.57 -7.73 -8.30
N LYS A 15 -8.52 -8.16 -9.13
CA LYS A 15 -8.66 -9.56 -9.56
C LYS A 15 -7.74 -9.95 -10.72
N ALA A 16 -7.23 -8.98 -11.47
CA ALA A 16 -6.32 -9.24 -12.58
C ALA A 16 -5.04 -9.94 -12.09
N ASP A 17 -4.64 -11.01 -12.76
CA ASP A 17 -3.56 -11.89 -12.30
C ASP A 17 -2.33 -11.91 -13.21
N SER A 18 -2.24 -10.94 -14.11
CA SER A 18 -1.07 -10.64 -14.95
C SER A 18 -1.00 -9.16 -15.32
N GLU A 19 0.16 -8.69 -15.79
CA GLU A 19 0.29 -7.34 -16.36
C GLU A 19 -0.59 -7.16 -17.61
N ASP A 20 -0.69 -8.18 -18.47
CA ASP A 20 -1.47 -8.11 -19.71
C ASP A 20 -2.97 -7.86 -19.45
N GLU A 21 -3.53 -8.53 -18.43
CA GLU A 21 -4.91 -8.29 -17.99
C GLU A 21 -5.09 -6.86 -17.48
N VAL A 22 -4.15 -6.35 -16.68
CA VAL A 22 -4.19 -4.97 -16.18
C VAL A 22 -4.15 -3.97 -17.34
N ILE A 23 -3.27 -4.20 -18.32
CA ILE A 23 -3.14 -3.34 -19.50
C ILE A 23 -4.46 -3.32 -20.26
N THR A 24 -5.04 -4.48 -20.55
CA THR A 24 -6.34 -4.56 -21.26
C THR A 24 -7.44 -3.81 -20.51
N ILE A 25 -7.54 -4.01 -19.18
CA ILE A 25 -8.51 -3.29 -18.34
C ILE A 25 -8.33 -1.76 -18.43
N LEU A 26 -7.08 -1.28 -18.43
CA LEU A 26 -6.78 0.15 -18.51
C LEU A 26 -6.95 0.72 -19.93
N GLN A 27 -6.74 -0.08 -20.97
CA GLN A 27 -7.02 0.27 -22.36
C GLN A 27 -8.52 0.44 -22.59
N ASP A 28 -9.32 -0.52 -22.12
CA ASP A 28 -10.78 -0.47 -22.20
C ASP A 28 -11.36 0.74 -21.44
N ALA A 29 -10.69 1.14 -20.34
CA ALA A 29 -11.03 2.34 -19.59
C ALA A 29 -10.52 3.66 -20.23
N GLY A 30 -9.73 3.58 -21.31
CA GLY A 30 -9.16 4.73 -22.01
C GLY A 30 -7.99 5.41 -21.29
N TYR A 31 -7.36 4.76 -20.31
CA TYR A 31 -6.31 5.35 -19.49
C TYR A 31 -4.89 4.93 -19.89
N TRP A 32 -4.71 3.77 -20.51
CA TRP A 32 -3.36 3.24 -20.73
C TRP A 32 -2.52 4.11 -21.67
N GLU A 33 -3.08 4.55 -22.79
CA GLU A 33 -2.39 5.36 -23.80
C GLU A 33 -2.41 6.86 -23.51
N ASP A 34 -3.33 7.34 -22.66
CA ASP A 34 -3.47 8.76 -22.35
C ASP A 34 -2.38 9.24 -21.38
N GLY A 35 -1.25 9.72 -21.91
CA GLY A 35 -0.15 10.27 -21.13
C GLY A 35 -0.55 11.45 -20.20
N GLY A 36 -1.68 12.11 -20.46
CA GLY A 36 -2.18 13.21 -19.64
C GLY A 36 -2.68 12.77 -18.26
N VAL A 37 -3.11 11.52 -18.10
CA VAL A 37 -3.61 10.99 -16.83
C VAL A 37 -2.52 10.31 -15.98
N TRP A 38 -1.27 10.27 -16.45
CA TRP A 38 -0.15 9.66 -15.72
C TRP A 38 0.71 10.74 -15.07
N ARG A 39 0.75 10.73 -13.74
CA ARG A 39 1.54 11.67 -12.92
C ARG A 39 2.87 11.05 -12.54
N PHE A 40 3.95 11.84 -12.51
CA PHE A 40 5.26 11.32 -12.11
C PHE A 40 5.23 10.82 -10.68
N TYR A 41 5.77 9.62 -10.46
CA TYR A 41 5.98 9.11 -9.11
C TYR A 41 6.92 10.04 -8.34
N GLY A 42 6.53 10.44 -7.14
CA GLY A 42 7.22 11.45 -6.32
C GLY A 42 7.25 12.85 -6.92
N ASP A 43 6.36 13.16 -7.88
CA ASP A 43 6.34 14.42 -8.63
C ASP A 43 7.69 14.80 -9.26
N ASN A 44 8.49 13.78 -9.56
CA ASN A 44 9.86 13.94 -10.06
C ASN A 44 10.05 13.13 -11.34
N GLY A 45 10.30 13.83 -12.46
CA GLY A 45 10.57 13.20 -13.76
C GLY A 45 11.91 12.46 -13.85
N ASN A 46 12.79 12.58 -12.85
CA ASN A 46 14.06 11.87 -12.75
C ASN A 46 14.04 10.85 -11.58
N ASN A 47 13.00 10.02 -11.53
CA ASN A 47 12.76 9.08 -10.43
C ASN A 47 13.34 7.67 -10.62
N PHE A 48 13.77 7.32 -11.84
CA PHE A 48 14.13 5.94 -12.16
C PHE A 48 15.38 5.44 -11.44
N SER A 49 16.44 6.26 -11.34
CA SER A 49 17.65 5.92 -10.60
C SER A 49 17.38 5.81 -9.10
N THR A 50 16.58 6.73 -8.55
CA THR A 50 16.19 6.73 -7.14
C THR A 50 15.42 5.45 -6.78
N ILE A 51 14.46 5.02 -7.60
CA ILE A 51 13.69 3.79 -7.37
C ILE A 51 14.54 2.54 -7.63
N GLY A 52 15.26 2.52 -8.76
CA GLY A 52 16.03 1.35 -9.21
C GLY A 52 17.17 0.93 -8.27
N ASN A 53 17.73 1.88 -7.52
CA ASN A 53 18.91 1.67 -6.67
C ASN A 53 18.59 1.30 -5.21
N GLN A 54 17.32 1.16 -4.82
CA GLN A 54 16.96 0.97 -3.41
C GLN A 54 17.19 -0.44 -2.86
N MET A 55 16.87 -1.47 -3.64
CA MET A 55 16.92 -2.86 -3.19
C MET A 55 17.57 -3.72 -4.25
N SER A 56 18.46 -4.65 -3.88
CA SER A 56 19.08 -5.59 -4.83
C SER A 56 18.32 -6.92 -4.93
N SER A 57 17.45 -7.23 -3.96
CA SER A 57 16.74 -8.51 -3.86
C SER A 57 15.21 -8.33 -3.85
N PRO A 58 14.45 -9.16 -4.60
CA PRO A 58 12.99 -9.15 -4.57
C PRO A 58 12.43 -9.55 -3.20
N ASP A 59 13.03 -10.53 -2.53
CA ASP A 59 12.56 -10.99 -1.21
C ASP A 59 12.69 -9.89 -0.16
N ALA A 60 13.81 -9.17 -0.17
CA ALA A 60 14.03 -8.05 0.74
C ALA A 60 13.02 -6.91 0.48
N ALA A 61 12.71 -6.63 -0.78
CA ALA A 61 11.73 -5.63 -1.16
C ALA A 61 10.30 -6.03 -0.74
N LEU A 62 9.96 -7.32 -0.81
CA LEU A 62 8.66 -7.83 -0.35
C LEU A 62 8.56 -7.78 1.19
N ILE A 63 9.61 -8.17 1.91
CA ILE A 63 9.67 -8.06 3.38
C ILE A 63 9.46 -6.61 3.83
N GLU A 64 10.07 -5.65 3.14
CA GLU A 64 9.90 -4.22 3.43
C GLU A 64 8.43 -3.78 3.31
N LYS A 65 7.66 -4.29 2.34
CA LYS A 65 6.21 -4.01 2.25
C LYS A 65 5.44 -4.57 3.45
N ILE A 66 5.79 -5.77 3.91
CA ILE A 66 5.16 -6.39 5.09
C ILE A 66 5.49 -5.60 6.36
N VAL A 67 6.75 -5.16 6.51
CA VAL A 67 7.17 -4.30 7.63
C VAL A 67 6.38 -2.98 7.63
N ASN A 68 6.16 -2.37 6.47
CA ASN A 68 5.31 -1.17 6.36
C ASN A 68 3.86 -1.41 6.80
N SER A 69 3.29 -2.59 6.52
CA SER A 69 1.97 -2.99 7.03
C SER A 69 1.97 -3.18 8.55
N VAL A 70 3.04 -3.69 9.14
CA VAL A 70 3.20 -3.77 10.61
C VAL A 70 3.21 -2.37 11.21
N ASP A 71 4.00 -1.45 10.65
CA ASP A 71 4.03 -0.07 11.10
C ASP A 71 2.66 0.61 10.97
N ALA A 72 1.94 0.36 9.87
CA ALA A 72 0.59 0.90 9.67
C ALA A 72 -0.39 0.40 10.75
N ARG A 73 -0.27 -0.85 11.20
CA ARG A 73 -1.07 -1.39 12.32
C ARG A 73 -0.74 -0.72 13.64
N LEU A 74 0.54 -0.49 13.93
CA LEU A 74 0.95 0.21 15.16
C LEU A 74 0.51 1.68 15.15
N MET A 75 0.68 2.35 14.00
CA MET A 75 0.26 3.73 13.79
C MET A 75 -1.25 3.88 13.95
N ASN A 76 -2.04 2.95 13.40
CA ASN A 76 -3.49 2.91 13.60
C ASN A 76 -3.85 2.96 15.08
N GLU A 77 -3.32 2.03 15.87
CA GLU A 77 -3.63 1.92 17.29
C GLU A 77 -3.20 3.17 18.08
N CYS A 78 -2.06 3.76 17.73
CA CYS A 78 -1.59 5.01 18.31
C CYS A 78 -2.58 6.16 18.05
N LEU A 79 -2.97 6.33 16.79
CA LEU A 79 -3.80 7.45 16.32
C LEU A 79 -5.25 7.36 16.79
N ILE A 80 -5.88 6.18 16.78
CA ILE A 80 -7.27 6.03 17.26
C ILE A 80 -7.38 6.30 18.77
N ARG A 81 -6.29 6.10 19.52
CA ARG A 81 -6.19 6.47 20.95
C ARG A 81 -5.92 7.96 21.16
N GLY A 82 -5.80 8.74 20.09
CA GLY A 82 -5.48 10.17 20.15
C GLY A 82 -4.06 10.46 20.62
N ILE A 83 -3.15 9.49 20.54
CA ILE A 83 -1.75 9.68 20.90
C ILE A 83 -1.03 10.26 19.69
N ASN A 84 -0.34 11.39 19.88
CA ASN A 84 0.55 11.93 18.86
C ASN A 84 1.75 10.97 18.69
N PRO A 85 1.98 10.35 17.51
CA PRO A 85 3.09 9.41 17.29
C PRO A 85 4.50 9.98 17.50
N GLU A 86 4.67 11.30 17.38
CA GLU A 86 5.92 12.01 17.67
C GLU A 86 5.97 12.58 19.09
N GLY A 87 4.88 12.45 19.84
CA GLY A 87 4.70 13.06 21.15
C GLY A 87 5.39 12.33 22.30
N PRO A 88 5.45 12.96 23.49
CA PRO A 88 5.99 12.34 24.69
C PRO A 88 5.19 11.10 25.12
N ASP A 89 3.89 11.03 24.80
CA ASP A 89 3.01 9.91 25.16
C ASP A 89 3.07 8.71 24.20
N ALA A 90 3.75 8.88 23.05
CA ALA A 90 3.98 7.80 22.09
C ALA A 90 4.87 6.70 22.70
N PRO A 91 4.62 5.41 22.37
CA PRO A 91 5.50 4.33 22.77
C PRO A 91 6.93 4.60 22.33
N LYS A 92 7.93 4.31 23.16
CA LYS A 92 9.35 4.61 22.88
C LYS A 92 10.07 3.49 22.16
N THR A 93 9.45 2.31 22.07
CA THR A 93 9.98 1.16 21.36
C THR A 93 8.87 0.38 20.69
N LEU A 94 9.22 -0.41 19.67
CA LEU A 94 8.31 -1.38 19.05
C LEU A 94 7.67 -2.30 20.09
N ARG A 95 8.48 -2.81 21.03
CA ARG A 95 8.02 -3.70 22.09
C ARG A 95 6.98 -3.03 23.00
N GLU A 96 7.21 -1.78 23.36
CA GLU A 96 6.25 -1.01 24.15
C GLU A 96 4.94 -0.77 23.37
N ALA A 97 5.02 -0.47 22.07
CA ALA A 97 3.83 -0.33 21.24
C ALA A 97 3.02 -1.63 21.19
N VAL A 98 3.68 -2.78 20.97
CA VAL A 98 3.03 -4.09 21.00
C VAL A 98 2.39 -4.36 22.37
N ALA A 99 3.09 -4.04 23.46
CA ALA A 99 2.56 -4.19 24.82
C ALA A 99 1.30 -3.34 25.04
N ARG A 100 1.36 -2.05 24.72
CA ARG A 100 0.29 -1.08 24.96
C ARG A 100 -0.94 -1.29 24.07
N PHE A 101 -0.71 -1.69 22.82
CA PHE A 101 -1.77 -1.71 21.81
C PHE A 101 -2.38 -3.08 21.58
N PHE A 102 -1.64 -4.16 21.90
CA PHE A 102 -2.10 -5.52 21.63
C PHE A 102 -1.95 -6.45 22.84
N ASP A 103 -1.33 -6.04 23.95
CA ASP A 103 -1.02 -6.92 25.08
C ASP A 103 -1.81 -6.69 26.38
N PHE A 104 -3.13 -6.54 26.28
CA PHE A 104 -4.00 -6.20 27.42
C PHE A 104 -4.07 -7.24 28.56
N ALA A 105 -3.59 -8.46 28.34
CA ALA A 105 -3.69 -9.56 29.31
C ALA A 105 -2.48 -9.69 30.24
N VAL A 106 -1.44 -8.87 30.02
CA VAL A 106 -0.18 -8.91 30.77
C VAL A 106 0.05 -7.52 31.38
N ASP A 107 0.60 -7.47 32.59
CA ASP A 107 1.09 -6.23 33.17
C ASP A 107 2.08 -5.56 32.19
N PRO A 108 1.79 -4.34 31.67
CA PRO A 108 2.64 -3.65 30.71
C PRO A 108 4.05 -3.37 31.23
N SER A 109 4.24 -3.34 32.55
CA SER A 109 5.54 -3.16 33.20
C SER A 109 6.32 -4.48 33.38
N GLY A 110 5.67 -5.62 33.15
CA GLY A 110 6.26 -6.94 33.29
C GLY A 110 7.25 -7.27 32.17
N GLY A 111 8.34 -7.97 32.52
CA GLY A 111 9.39 -8.39 31.57
C GLY A 111 8.94 -9.31 30.43
N ARG A 112 7.66 -9.71 30.37
CA ARG A 112 7.04 -10.49 29.29
C ARG A 112 6.15 -9.66 28.36
N ALA A 113 5.80 -8.43 28.74
CA ALA A 113 4.91 -7.58 27.95
C ALA A 113 5.49 -7.31 26.55
N GLY A 114 4.61 -7.35 25.54
CA GLY A 114 4.95 -7.06 24.15
C GLY A 114 5.77 -8.16 23.45
N LEU A 115 6.00 -9.31 24.11
CA LEU A 115 6.65 -10.46 23.49
C LEU A 115 5.59 -11.36 22.84
N ILE A 116 5.46 -11.29 21.51
CA ILE A 116 4.46 -12.07 20.74
C ILE A 116 4.56 -13.59 21.02
N LYS A 117 5.77 -14.10 21.31
CA LYS A 117 5.97 -15.52 21.67
C LYS A 117 5.23 -15.94 22.94
N GLU A 118 4.97 -15.02 23.86
CA GLU A 118 4.26 -15.26 25.11
C GLU A 118 2.73 -15.24 24.94
N TRP A 119 2.23 -14.77 23.79
CA TRP A 119 0.79 -14.74 23.53
C TRP A 119 0.22 -16.14 23.31
N PRO A 120 -1.04 -16.41 23.72
CA PRO A 120 -1.75 -17.61 23.31
C PRO A 120 -1.84 -17.72 21.78
N ALA A 121 -1.89 -18.96 21.26
CA ALA A 121 -1.99 -19.20 19.82
C ALA A 121 -3.22 -18.55 19.18
N SER A 122 -4.35 -18.49 19.91
CA SER A 122 -5.58 -17.80 19.48
C SER A 122 -5.34 -16.32 19.23
N LYS A 123 -4.73 -15.62 20.19
CA LYS A 123 -4.39 -14.20 20.09
C LYS A 123 -3.40 -13.90 18.98
N ARG A 124 -2.34 -14.71 18.83
CA ARG A 124 -1.40 -14.57 17.69
C ARG A 124 -2.14 -14.67 16.36
N ARG A 125 -3.05 -15.64 16.23
CA ARG A 125 -3.84 -15.82 15.00
C ARG A 125 -4.80 -14.64 14.76
N GLU A 126 -5.45 -14.15 15.80
CA GLU A 126 -6.34 -12.98 15.74
C GLU A 126 -5.59 -11.74 15.23
N ILE A 127 -4.46 -11.39 15.84
CA ILE A 127 -3.66 -10.23 15.43
C ILE A 127 -3.06 -10.42 14.03
N ALA A 128 -2.58 -11.63 13.71
CA ALA A 128 -2.03 -11.94 12.39
C ALA A 128 -3.08 -11.83 11.27
N ARG A 129 -4.39 -11.97 11.54
CA ARG A 129 -5.44 -11.80 10.53
C ARG A 129 -5.56 -10.36 10.01
N GLY A 130 -4.90 -9.40 10.65
CA GLY A 130 -4.85 -8.00 10.24
C GLY A 130 -3.77 -7.66 9.21
N ILE A 131 -2.87 -8.60 8.87
CA ILE A 131 -1.88 -8.45 7.79
C ILE A 131 -1.79 -9.76 7.03
N THR A 132 -1.96 -9.74 5.70
CA THR A 132 -1.88 -10.96 4.88
C THR A 132 -1.04 -10.75 3.64
N LEU A 133 -0.22 -11.75 3.30
CA LEU A 133 0.39 -11.91 1.99
C LEU A 133 -0.37 -13.01 1.24
N THR A 134 -0.88 -12.69 0.06
CA THR A 134 -1.63 -13.61 -0.80
C THR A 134 -0.94 -13.72 -2.16
N ALA A 135 -0.78 -14.94 -2.66
CA ALA A 135 -0.27 -15.19 -4.01
C ALA A 135 -1.41 -15.63 -4.94
N THR A 136 -1.45 -15.07 -6.15
CA THR A 136 -2.41 -15.40 -7.21
C THR A 136 -1.70 -15.44 -8.57
N GLY A 137 -2.43 -15.76 -9.65
CA GLY A 137 -1.86 -15.88 -11.00
C GLY A 137 -0.97 -17.09 -11.18
N ALA A 138 0.12 -16.92 -11.94
CA ALA A 138 0.97 -18.02 -12.36
C ALA A 138 1.62 -18.76 -11.18
N ILE A 139 1.68 -20.09 -11.29
CA ILE A 139 2.42 -20.94 -10.35
C ILE A 139 3.87 -21.10 -10.81
N ALA A 140 4.74 -21.56 -9.91
CA ALA A 140 6.14 -21.80 -10.22
C ALA A 140 6.28 -22.70 -11.47
N ASN A 141 7.14 -22.29 -12.39
CA ASN A 141 7.41 -22.84 -13.73
C ASN A 141 6.55 -22.33 -14.90
N ASP A 142 5.39 -21.69 -14.65
CA ASP A 142 4.53 -21.13 -15.71
C ASP A 142 4.65 -19.61 -15.86
N GLY A 143 5.25 -18.93 -14.88
CA GLY A 143 5.43 -17.50 -14.87
C GLY A 143 5.79 -16.99 -13.48
N ASN A 144 5.65 -15.68 -13.28
CA ASN A 144 5.77 -15.05 -11.96
C ASN A 144 4.37 -14.86 -11.35
N PRO A 145 4.18 -15.12 -10.05
CA PRO A 145 2.90 -14.89 -9.39
C PRO A 145 2.62 -13.40 -9.19
N CYS A 146 1.36 -13.06 -8.94
CA CYS A 146 0.98 -11.80 -8.34
C CYS A 146 1.00 -11.92 -6.80
N PHE A 147 1.52 -10.90 -6.11
CA PHE A 147 1.45 -10.83 -4.64
C PHE A 147 0.57 -9.68 -4.19
N SER A 148 -0.42 -9.96 -3.33
CA SER A 148 -1.22 -8.95 -2.64
C SER A 148 -0.81 -8.89 -1.16
N ILE A 149 -0.34 -7.73 -0.71
CA ILE A 149 -0.13 -7.41 0.70
C ILE A 149 -1.30 -6.56 1.18
N SER A 150 -2.04 -7.05 2.16
CA SER A 150 -3.19 -6.36 2.73
C SER A 150 -3.02 -6.16 4.21
N ASP A 151 -3.42 -5.00 4.72
CA ASP A 151 -3.48 -4.70 6.14
C ASP A 151 -4.72 -3.88 6.51
N ASN A 152 -5.15 -3.99 7.76
CA ASN A 152 -6.15 -3.10 8.37
C ASN A 152 -5.46 -2.11 9.32
N GLY A 153 -4.32 -1.57 8.88
CA GLY A 153 -3.61 -0.48 9.55
C GLY A 153 -4.28 0.86 9.32
N GLU A 154 -3.52 1.95 9.45
CA GLU A 154 -4.09 3.30 9.45
C GLU A 154 -4.73 3.69 8.10
N GLY A 155 -4.23 3.13 7.00
CA GLY A 155 -4.62 3.52 5.63
C GLY A 155 -4.29 4.98 5.31
N GLN A 156 -4.63 5.41 4.09
CA GLN A 156 -4.45 6.79 3.64
C GLN A 156 -5.68 7.28 2.89
N THR A 157 -5.92 8.59 2.94
CA THR A 157 -6.95 9.23 2.11
C THR A 157 -6.43 9.39 0.67
N PRO A 158 -7.31 9.52 -0.33
CA PRO A 158 -6.89 9.76 -1.72
C PRO A 158 -5.92 10.95 -1.86
N GLU A 159 -6.13 12.02 -1.10
CA GLU A 159 -5.30 13.24 -1.14
C GLU A 159 -3.92 13.04 -0.51
N MET A 160 -3.80 12.11 0.44
CA MET A 160 -2.53 11.82 1.10
C MET A 160 -1.71 10.78 0.33
N MET A 161 -2.28 9.99 -0.59
CA MET A 161 -1.52 9.00 -1.36
C MET A 161 -0.30 9.60 -2.11
N PRO A 162 -0.41 10.77 -2.80
CA PRO A 162 0.74 11.45 -3.41
C PRO A 162 1.90 11.78 -2.45
N ARG A 163 1.58 12.08 -1.18
CA ARG A 163 2.57 12.48 -0.16
C ARG A 163 3.09 11.31 0.68
N THR A 164 2.43 10.17 0.59
CA THR A 164 2.72 8.95 1.36
C THR A 164 3.19 7.84 0.42
N PHE A 165 2.29 6.98 -0.05
CA PHE A 165 2.59 5.82 -0.89
C PHE A 165 3.27 6.14 -2.22
N LEU A 166 3.15 7.37 -2.71
CA LEU A 166 3.62 7.81 -4.03
C LEU A 166 4.70 8.90 -3.93
N SER A 167 5.26 9.11 -2.74
CA SER A 167 6.36 10.04 -2.51
C SER A 167 7.72 9.37 -2.63
N LEU A 168 8.74 10.11 -3.06
CA LEU A 168 10.15 9.69 -3.07
C LEU A 168 11.00 10.43 -2.03
N THR A 169 10.47 11.50 -1.47
CA THR A 169 11.18 12.42 -0.57
C THR A 169 10.44 12.59 0.74
N THR A 170 11.21 13.05 1.72
CA THR A 170 11.08 12.87 3.17
C THR A 170 10.04 13.75 3.87
N GLU A 171 8.98 14.21 3.20
CA GLU A 171 8.04 15.17 3.81
C GLU A 171 7.36 14.61 5.07
N GLU A 172 7.16 13.29 5.14
CA GLU A 172 6.60 12.57 6.31
C GLU A 172 7.48 11.37 6.71
N ASN A 173 8.78 11.60 6.87
CA ASN A 173 9.67 10.52 7.31
C ASN A 173 9.35 10.12 8.76
N LYS A 174 9.03 8.84 8.97
CA LYS A 174 8.79 8.21 10.28
C LYS A 174 10.03 8.15 11.19
N ILE A 175 11.11 8.84 10.84
CA ILE A 175 12.37 8.91 11.61
C ILE A 175 12.11 9.36 13.05
N ARG A 176 11.14 10.26 13.26
CA ARG A 176 10.78 10.79 14.58
C ARG A 176 9.88 9.88 15.41
N ILE A 177 9.35 8.82 14.81
CA ILE A 177 8.43 7.88 15.45
C ILE A 177 9.25 6.68 15.95
N PRO A 178 9.44 6.52 17.26
CA PRO A 178 10.43 5.58 17.80
C PRO A 178 9.99 4.12 17.80
N PHE A 179 8.71 3.85 17.53
CA PHE A 179 8.11 2.52 17.60
C PHE A 179 7.79 1.89 16.23
N VAL A 180 8.28 2.45 15.14
CA VAL A 180 8.16 1.92 13.77
C VAL A 180 9.51 1.45 13.23
N GLN A 181 9.49 0.48 12.32
CA GLN A 181 10.69 -0.12 11.72
C GLN A 181 11.03 0.48 10.35
N GLY A 182 10.03 0.75 9.50
CA GLY A 182 10.13 1.40 8.20
C GLY A 182 10.38 2.90 8.36
N LYS A 183 11.61 3.27 8.74
CA LYS A 183 11.98 4.67 9.05
C LYS A 183 12.15 5.55 7.81
N PHE A 184 12.41 4.94 6.66
CA PHE A 184 12.64 5.62 5.40
C PHE A 184 11.58 5.11 4.42
N ASN A 185 10.59 5.95 4.09
CA ASN A 185 9.52 5.66 3.11
C ASN A 185 10.04 5.31 1.68
N MET A 186 11.35 5.17 1.54
CA MET A 186 12.08 4.90 0.31
C MET A 186 12.10 3.40 0.01
N GLY A 187 12.22 2.49 0.98
CA GLY A 187 12.38 1.05 0.68
C GLY A 187 11.21 0.42 -0.10
N GLY A 188 10.01 0.97 0.05
CA GLY A 188 8.78 0.46 -0.55
C GLY A 188 8.72 0.53 -2.08
N THR A 189 9.50 1.38 -2.75
CA THR A 189 9.52 1.43 -4.23
C THR A 189 10.49 0.44 -4.86
N GLY A 190 11.42 -0.12 -4.08
CA GLY A 190 12.42 -1.07 -4.57
C GLY A 190 11.82 -2.36 -5.14
N VAL A 191 10.57 -2.67 -4.79
CA VAL A 191 9.86 -3.85 -5.29
C VAL A 191 9.42 -3.72 -6.76
N LEU A 192 9.20 -2.48 -7.24
CA LEU A 192 8.61 -2.23 -8.56
C LEU A 192 9.44 -2.84 -9.68
N LYS A 193 10.77 -2.77 -9.60
CA LYS A 193 11.66 -3.33 -10.64
C LYS A 193 11.65 -4.86 -10.74
N PHE A 194 11.03 -5.53 -9.78
CA PHE A 194 10.87 -6.98 -9.77
C PHE A 194 9.48 -7.41 -10.25
N CYS A 195 8.56 -6.47 -10.47
CA CYS A 195 7.23 -6.72 -11.04
C CYS A 195 7.35 -6.73 -12.57
N GLY A 196 6.91 -7.80 -13.23
CA GLY A 196 6.74 -7.93 -14.67
C GLY A 196 7.75 -7.22 -15.57
N HIS A 197 7.28 -6.79 -16.74
CA HIS A 197 8.00 -5.96 -17.70
C HIS A 197 7.65 -4.47 -17.54
N HIS A 198 6.39 -4.19 -17.19
CA HIS A 198 5.84 -2.84 -17.01
C HIS A 198 5.93 -2.36 -15.57
N ASN A 199 6.46 -3.18 -14.66
CA ASN A 199 6.68 -2.84 -13.25
C ASN A 199 5.38 -2.41 -12.56
N LEU A 200 4.28 -3.11 -12.85
CA LEU A 200 2.96 -2.72 -12.38
C LEU A 200 2.75 -2.99 -10.89
N GLN A 201 2.15 -2.02 -10.21
CA GLN A 201 1.66 -2.14 -8.83
C GLN A 201 0.32 -1.43 -8.68
N LEU A 202 -0.65 -2.10 -8.08
CA LEU A 202 -1.88 -1.48 -7.60
C LEU A 202 -1.70 -1.08 -6.14
N ILE A 203 -2.17 0.12 -5.80
CA ILE A 203 -2.35 0.55 -4.41
C ILE A 203 -3.83 0.92 -4.26
N LEU A 204 -4.49 0.33 -3.28
CA LEU A 204 -5.84 0.66 -2.82
C LEU A 204 -5.76 0.97 -1.33
N SER A 205 -6.31 2.10 -0.89
CA SER A 205 -6.30 2.46 0.52
C SER A 205 -7.51 3.30 0.93
N ARG A 206 -7.90 3.16 2.19
CA ARG A 206 -8.84 4.05 2.88
C ARG A 206 -8.34 4.27 4.29
N ARG A 207 -8.31 5.53 4.71
CA ARG A 207 -7.95 5.92 6.08
C ARG A 207 -8.98 5.37 7.08
N ASN A 208 -8.54 4.88 8.23
CA ASN A 208 -9.44 4.47 9.31
C ASN A 208 -10.32 5.67 9.77
N PRO A 209 -11.66 5.60 9.63
CA PRO A 209 -12.56 6.67 10.03
C PRO A 209 -12.44 7.05 11.52
N GLU A 210 -12.09 6.10 12.39
CA GLU A 210 -11.92 6.35 13.84
C GLU A 210 -10.80 7.34 14.15
N ILE A 211 -9.79 7.46 13.27
CA ILE A 211 -8.70 8.43 13.43
C ILE A 211 -9.23 9.86 13.41
N PHE A 212 -10.32 10.12 12.68
CA PHE A 212 -10.97 11.43 12.61
C PHE A 212 -11.99 11.65 13.73
N LYS A 213 -12.23 10.67 14.62
CA LYS A 213 -13.22 10.70 15.71
C LYS A 213 -14.60 11.19 15.26
N GLY A 214 -15.00 10.87 14.02
CA GLY A 214 -16.29 11.24 13.46
C GLY A 214 -16.40 12.66 12.89
N ASN A 215 -15.29 13.40 12.73
CA ASN A 215 -15.31 14.74 12.13
C ASN A 215 -14.36 14.84 10.93
N PRO A 216 -14.71 14.22 9.78
CA PRO A 216 -13.93 14.40 8.57
C PRO A 216 -14.03 15.85 8.08
N SER A 217 -12.89 16.46 7.80
CA SER A 217 -12.79 17.80 7.24
C SER A 217 -13.17 17.83 5.76
N TYR A 218 -13.04 16.70 5.05
CA TYR A 218 -13.33 16.59 3.62
C TYR A 218 -14.02 15.28 3.27
N TYR A 219 -14.93 15.31 2.29
CA TYR A 219 -15.66 14.12 1.83
C TYR A 219 -14.74 12.98 1.40
N SER A 220 -13.60 13.31 0.79
CA SER A 220 -12.60 12.36 0.33
C SER A 220 -11.94 11.55 1.45
N GLU A 221 -11.96 12.05 2.69
CA GLU A 221 -11.44 11.35 3.87
C GLU A 221 -12.23 10.08 4.21
N THR A 222 -13.45 9.97 3.67
CA THR A 222 -14.30 8.79 3.83
C THR A 222 -14.22 7.79 2.68
N GLN A 223 -13.49 8.11 1.61
CA GLN A 223 -13.47 7.34 0.37
C GLN A 223 -12.31 6.35 0.30
N TRP A 224 -12.48 5.31 -0.52
CA TRP A 224 -11.37 4.49 -0.99
C TRP A 224 -10.68 5.22 -2.14
N GLY A 225 -9.35 5.33 -2.06
CA GLY A 225 -8.49 5.81 -3.15
C GLY A 225 -7.68 4.67 -3.73
N PHE A 226 -7.49 4.66 -5.05
CA PHE A 226 -6.60 3.71 -5.68
C PHE A 226 -5.88 4.26 -6.90
N THR A 227 -4.76 3.63 -7.24
CA THR A 227 -3.94 3.96 -8.41
C THR A 227 -3.15 2.74 -8.89
N ILE A 228 -2.79 2.75 -10.17
CA ILE A 228 -1.79 1.87 -10.75
C ILE A 228 -0.48 2.66 -10.89
N VAL A 229 0.64 2.07 -10.49
CA VAL A 229 1.99 2.54 -10.80
C VAL A 229 2.51 1.74 -11.98
N ARG A 230 3.24 2.37 -12.89
CA ARG A 230 3.92 1.70 -14.00
C ARG A 230 5.29 2.29 -14.29
N ARG A 231 6.15 1.49 -14.90
CA ARG A 231 7.36 1.97 -15.59
C ARG A 231 7.01 2.33 -17.02
N GLU A 232 7.48 3.49 -17.45
CA GLU A 232 7.43 3.90 -18.85
C GLU A 232 8.83 3.81 -19.46
N ASN A 233 8.90 3.26 -20.67
CA ASN A 233 10.13 3.24 -21.44
C ASN A 233 10.50 4.68 -21.86
N PRO A 234 11.80 4.96 -22.10
CA PRO A 234 12.20 6.26 -22.61
C PRO A 234 11.54 6.51 -23.98
N ILE A 235 10.83 7.62 -24.11
CA ILE A 235 10.26 8.09 -25.38
C ILE A 235 10.89 9.44 -25.71
N GLY A 236 11.18 9.67 -27.01
CA GLY A 236 11.83 10.88 -27.49
C GLY A 236 13.30 11.01 -27.03
N GLY A 237 13.75 12.22 -26.71
CA GLY A 237 15.13 12.50 -26.28
C GLY A 237 15.50 12.04 -24.85
N ARG A 238 14.60 11.35 -24.14
CA ARG A 238 14.89 10.83 -22.79
C ARG A 238 15.82 9.63 -22.85
N ARG A 239 16.83 9.61 -21.97
CA ARG A 239 17.83 8.54 -21.90
C ARG A 239 17.50 7.45 -20.87
N SER A 240 16.49 7.66 -20.03
CA SER A 240 16.13 6.73 -18.95
C SER A 240 14.63 6.55 -18.88
N SER A 241 14.21 5.37 -18.42
CA SER A 241 12.83 5.10 -18.03
C SER A 241 12.39 6.04 -16.92
N ILE A 242 11.09 6.06 -16.65
CA ILE A 242 10.49 6.78 -15.53
C ILE A 242 9.40 5.91 -14.90
N TYR A 243 9.02 6.22 -13.67
CA TYR A 243 7.82 5.69 -13.04
C TYR A 243 6.72 6.73 -12.97
N THR A 244 5.50 6.32 -13.30
CA THR A 244 4.30 7.16 -13.23
C THR A 244 3.20 6.41 -12.48
N TYR A 245 2.17 7.14 -12.04
CA TYR A 245 0.97 6.57 -11.46
C TYR A 245 -0.29 7.19 -12.06
N LEU A 246 -1.35 6.40 -12.13
CA LEU A 246 -2.64 6.77 -12.70
C LEU A 246 -3.35 7.81 -11.81
N ALA A 247 -3.53 9.02 -12.34
CA ALA A 247 -4.11 10.15 -11.64
C ALA A 247 -5.03 10.99 -12.57
N PRO A 248 -6.15 10.43 -13.04
CA PRO A 248 -7.00 11.08 -14.04
C PRO A 248 -7.86 12.22 -13.49
N LEU A 249 -8.09 12.31 -12.18
CA LEU A 249 -9.02 13.31 -11.64
C LEU A 249 -8.44 14.72 -11.77
N GLY A 250 -9.06 15.56 -12.59
CA GLY A 250 -8.59 16.92 -12.87
C GLY A 250 -7.44 16.99 -13.89
N ALA A 251 -7.03 15.86 -14.48
CA ALA A 251 -5.98 15.83 -15.49
C ALA A 251 -6.33 16.62 -16.76
N GLU A 252 -7.61 16.72 -17.12
CA GLU A 252 -8.11 17.56 -18.22
C GLU A 252 -7.67 19.04 -18.08
N ALA A 253 -7.69 19.57 -16.85
CA ALA A 253 -7.31 20.95 -16.56
C ALA A 253 -5.80 21.11 -16.33
N ALA A 254 -5.14 20.06 -15.82
CA ALA A 254 -3.71 20.07 -15.55
C ALA A 254 -3.10 18.67 -15.84
N PRO A 255 -2.75 18.40 -17.11
CA PRO A 255 -2.20 17.10 -17.52
C PRO A 255 -0.95 16.74 -16.70
N GLY A 256 -0.88 15.48 -16.26
CA GLY A 256 0.20 14.95 -15.43
C GLY A 256 0.20 15.43 -13.98
N LYS A 257 -0.84 16.16 -13.53
CA LYS A 257 -0.96 16.70 -12.17
C LYS A 257 -2.30 16.37 -11.49
N GLY A 258 -3.06 15.44 -12.05
CA GLY A 258 -4.35 15.04 -11.47
C GLY A 258 -4.21 14.31 -10.13
N GLY A 259 -5.37 13.96 -9.58
CA GLY A 259 -5.54 13.14 -8.39
C GLY A 259 -5.87 11.68 -8.73
N VAL A 260 -5.61 10.80 -7.77
CA VAL A 260 -5.89 9.36 -7.88
C VAL A 260 -7.39 9.09 -8.00
N LEU A 261 -7.75 7.93 -8.57
CA LEU A 261 -9.14 7.48 -8.63
C LEU A 261 -9.68 7.22 -7.23
N ARG A 262 -10.97 7.49 -7.02
CA ARG A 262 -11.63 7.30 -5.73
C ARG A 262 -13.11 6.98 -5.87
N PHE A 263 -13.63 6.24 -4.91
CA PHE A 263 -15.04 5.85 -4.84
C PHE A 263 -15.49 5.67 -3.39
N SER A 264 -16.80 5.76 -3.16
CA SER A 264 -17.40 5.55 -1.85
C SER A 264 -17.84 4.09 -1.68
N ALA A 265 -17.43 3.46 -0.57
CA ALA A 265 -17.87 2.13 -0.17
C ALA A 265 -17.60 1.93 1.33
N ASP A 266 -18.52 1.26 2.02
CA ASP A 266 -18.37 1.01 3.46
C ASP A 266 -17.23 0.05 3.77
N SER A 267 -16.99 -0.93 2.89
CA SER A 267 -15.89 -1.90 3.01
C SER A 267 -15.45 -2.45 1.65
N MET A 268 -14.25 -3.04 1.62
CA MET A 268 -13.68 -3.71 0.46
C MET A 268 -13.15 -5.12 0.82
N PRO A 269 -13.28 -6.12 -0.06
CA PRO A 269 -12.81 -7.48 0.17
C PRO A 269 -11.30 -7.60 -0.05
N ILE A 270 -10.50 -6.94 0.78
CA ILE A 270 -9.03 -6.88 0.61
C ILE A 270 -8.30 -8.07 1.21
N PHE A 271 -8.94 -8.91 2.01
CA PHE A 271 -8.31 -10.05 2.68
C PHE A 271 -8.74 -11.40 2.09
N PRO A 272 -7.85 -12.41 2.12
CA PRO A 272 -8.18 -13.76 1.72
C PRO A 272 -9.01 -14.50 2.77
N GLU A 273 -9.71 -15.54 2.33
CA GLU A 273 -10.24 -16.60 3.18
C GLU A 273 -10.10 -17.93 2.44
N LYS A 274 -9.33 -18.86 3.03
CA LYS A 274 -8.96 -20.14 2.39
C LYS A 274 -8.33 -19.90 1.01
N SER A 275 -8.92 -20.46 -0.05
CA SER A 275 -8.47 -20.35 -1.44
C SER A 275 -9.05 -19.13 -2.18
N ASN A 276 -9.89 -18.32 -1.53
CA ASN A 276 -10.40 -17.10 -2.14
C ASN A 276 -9.52 -15.90 -1.73
N PRO A 277 -8.80 -15.26 -2.67
CA PRO A 277 -7.88 -14.16 -2.36
C PRO A 277 -8.57 -12.87 -1.92
N TYR A 278 -9.84 -12.67 -2.31
CA TYR A 278 -10.59 -11.43 -2.09
C TYR A 278 -11.97 -11.75 -1.52
N PHE A 279 -12.02 -12.08 -0.22
CA PHE A 279 -13.24 -12.53 0.44
C PHE A 279 -13.57 -11.76 1.71
N ARG A 280 -12.61 -11.64 2.61
CA ARG A 280 -12.83 -10.97 3.90
C ARG A 280 -12.82 -9.46 3.71
N HIS A 281 -13.90 -8.84 4.14
CA HIS A 281 -14.08 -7.39 4.05
C HIS A 281 -13.31 -6.67 5.15
N SER A 282 -12.83 -5.47 4.79
CA SER A 282 -12.29 -4.48 5.71
C SER A 282 -12.95 -3.13 5.44
N GLU A 283 -13.31 -2.41 6.50
CA GLU A 283 -13.88 -1.06 6.37
C GLU A 283 -12.82 -0.02 5.99
N TRP A 284 -11.56 -0.24 6.37
CA TRP A 284 -10.42 0.60 6.03
C TRP A 284 -9.17 -0.24 5.83
N GLY A 285 -8.04 0.41 5.57
CA GLY A 285 -6.74 -0.23 5.46
C GLY A 285 -6.17 -0.10 4.06
N THR A 286 -5.24 -0.98 3.73
CA THR A 286 -4.49 -0.90 2.47
C THR A 286 -4.38 -2.28 1.83
N LEU A 287 -4.45 -2.30 0.50
CA LEU A 287 -4.02 -3.42 -0.33
C LEU A 287 -2.99 -2.91 -1.35
N ILE A 288 -1.84 -3.57 -1.41
CA ILE A 288 -0.82 -3.39 -2.43
C ILE A 288 -0.74 -4.69 -3.23
N LYS A 289 -1.04 -4.64 -4.53
CA LYS A 289 -0.85 -5.78 -5.43
C LYS A 289 0.33 -5.52 -6.35
N LEU A 290 1.25 -6.48 -6.38
CA LEU A 290 2.44 -6.54 -7.22
C LEU A 290 2.15 -7.54 -8.34
N TYR A 291 2.18 -7.10 -9.59
CA TYR A 291 1.87 -7.96 -10.73
C TYR A 291 3.13 -8.64 -11.27
N ASP A 292 3.02 -9.93 -11.60
CA ASP A 292 4.09 -10.76 -12.17
C ASP A 292 5.44 -10.60 -11.44
N SER A 293 5.40 -10.69 -10.11
CA SER A 293 6.52 -10.40 -9.23
C SER A 293 7.51 -11.56 -9.17
N LYS A 294 8.77 -11.28 -9.51
CA LYS A 294 9.87 -12.25 -9.39
C LYS A 294 10.09 -12.65 -7.94
N THR A 295 10.44 -13.91 -7.71
CA THR A 295 10.91 -14.45 -6.44
C THR A 295 12.29 -15.08 -6.59
N THR A 296 13.11 -15.04 -5.55
CA THR A 296 14.45 -15.64 -5.59
C THR A 296 14.46 -17.15 -5.31
N GLY A 297 13.31 -17.75 -5.00
CA GLY A 297 13.11 -19.20 -4.84
C GLY A 297 11.99 -19.75 -5.74
N LYS A 298 12.08 -21.03 -6.10
CA LYS A 298 10.94 -21.80 -6.62
C LYS A 298 9.93 -21.94 -5.47
N ILE A 299 8.74 -21.39 -5.63
CA ILE A 299 7.62 -21.56 -4.71
C ILE A 299 7.03 -22.96 -4.88
#